data_AF-A0A961TRW3-F1
#
_entry.id   AF-A0A961TRW3-F1
#
_cell.length_a   1.000
_cell.length_b   1.000
_cell.length_c   1.000
_cell.angle_alpha   90.00
_cell.angle_beta   90.00
_cell.angle_gamma   90.00
#
_symmetry.space_group_name_H-M   'P 1'
#
loop_
_entity.id
_entity.type
_entity.pdbx_description
1 polymer ?
#
loop_
_entity_poly.entity_id
_entity_poly.type
_entity_poly.pdbx_seq_one_letter_code
_entity_poly.pdbx_strand_id
1 'polypeptide(L)' 'GVNMTKLESYQLGGKFFATLFYADIEGHPDDPAVKRALEELEFFSRHMRILGVYPAHEFREKLSEEVEED' A
#
# COMPACT_ATOMS: atom_id res chain seq x y z
N GLY A 1 -8.67 0.85 9.36
CA GLY A 1 -7.93 1.53 8.28
C GLY A 1 -7.20 0.50 7.44
N VAL A 2 -6.40 0.92 6.47
CA VAL A 2 -5.48 0.04 5.72
C VAL A 2 -4.06 0.43 6.15
N ASN A 3 -3.30 -0.50 6.70
CA ASN A 3 -1.94 -0.22 7.15
C ASN A 3 -0.99 -0.19 5.95
N MET A 4 -0.05 0.76 5.93
CA MET A 4 0.94 0.94 4.86
C MET A 4 2.33 0.73 5.44
N THR A 5 3.02 -0.30 4.95
CA THR A 5 4.34 -0.69 5.47
C THR A 5 5.50 -0.13 4.65
N LYS A 6 5.22 0.37 3.44
CA LYS A 6 6.22 0.95 2.55
C LYS A 6 5.59 2.00 1.66
N LEU A 7 6.29 3.12 1.45
CA LEU A 7 5.95 4.15 0.48
C LEU A 7 7.23 4.82 -0.05
N GLU A 8 7.52 4.63 -1.33
CA GLU A 8 8.67 5.22 -2.02
C GLU A 8 8.19 6.04 -3.23
N SER A 9 8.78 7.22 -3.43
CA SER A 9 8.45 8.10 -4.55
C SER A 9 9.57 8.16 -5.59
N TYR A 10 9.19 8.18 -6.86
CA TYR A 10 10.09 8.25 -8.00
C TYR A 10 9.61 9.31 -8.99
N GLN A 11 10.48 10.26 -9.33
CA GLN A 11 10.18 11.28 -10.34
C GLN A 11 10.42 10.73 -11.75
N LEU A 12 9.40 10.78 -12.61
CA LEU A 12 9.51 10.24 -13.96
C LEU A 12 10.26 11.20 -14.89
N GLY A 13 11.36 10.72 -15.49
CA GLY A 13 12.03 11.37 -16.62
C GLY A 13 12.52 12.80 -16.38
N GLY A 14 12.88 13.16 -15.13
CA GLY A 14 13.38 14.50 -14.77
C GLY A 14 12.32 15.61 -14.87
N LYS A 15 11.06 15.26 -15.09
CA LYS A 15 9.93 16.18 -15.19
C LYS A 15 9.18 16.21 -13.86
N PHE A 16 9.14 17.37 -13.23
CA PHE A 16 8.57 17.59 -11.87
C PHE A 16 7.04 17.39 -11.74
N PHE A 17 6.35 17.04 -12.82
CA PHE A 17 4.88 17.01 -12.87
C PHE A 17 4.28 15.59 -12.82
N ALA A 18 5.09 14.54 -12.71
CA ALA A 18 4.59 13.17 -12.55
C ALA A 18 5.47 12.40 -11.55
N THR A 19 4.91 12.16 -10.36
CA THR A 19 5.49 11.31 -9.32
C THR A 19 4.84 9.93 -9.37
N LEU A 20 5.66 8.90 -9.51
CA LEU A 20 5.26 7.50 -9.35
C LEU A 20 5.52 7.07 -7.91
N PHE A 21 4.63 6.26 -7.36
CA PHE A 21 4.81 5.67 -6.04
C PHE A 21 4.89 4.15 -6.13
N TYR A 22 5.77 3.57 -5.33
CA TYR A 22 5.79 2.15 -5.00
C TYR A 22 5.37 2.01 -3.53
N ALA A 23 4.36 1.19 -3.26
CA ALA A 23 3.80 1.06 -1.93
C ALA A 23 3.45 -0.40 -1.61
N ASP A 24 3.65 -0.77 -0.34
CA ASP A 24 3.20 -2.05 0.22
C ASP A 24 2.18 -1.77 1.33
N ILE A 25 1.06 -2.46 1.29
CA ILE A 25 0.00 -2.40 2.31
C ILE A 25 -0.22 -3.75 2.96
N GLU A 26 -0.85 -3.76 4.12
CA GLU A 26 -1.36 -4.98 4.75
C GLU A 26 -2.85 -5.14 4.44
N GLY A 27 -3.18 -6.30 3.86
CA GLY A 27 -4.53 -6.69 3.47
C GLY A 27 -4.59 -7.25 2.05
N HIS A 28 -5.71 -7.90 1.73
CA HIS A 28 -6.00 -8.47 0.42
C HIS A 28 -6.89 -7.52 -0.40
N PRO A 29 -6.74 -7.40 -1.73
CA PRO A 29 -7.62 -6.55 -2.56
C PRO A 29 -9.12 -6.85 -2.46
N ASP A 30 -9.47 -8.09 -2.10
CA ASP A 30 -10.86 -8.52 -1.88
C ASP A 30 -11.42 -8.13 -0.50
N ASP A 31 -10.56 -7.70 0.43
CA ASP A 31 -11.00 -7.23 1.74
C ASP A 31 -11.79 -5.92 1.56
N PRO A 32 -12.99 -5.78 2.17
CA PRO A 32 -13.84 -4.63 1.93
C PRO A 32 -13.18 -3.28 2.21
N ALA A 33 -12.28 -3.20 3.19
CA ALA A 33 -11.55 -1.98 3.52
C ALA A 33 -10.50 -1.62 2.47
N VAL A 34 -9.72 -2.61 2.01
CA VAL A 34 -8.69 -2.43 0.99
C VAL A 34 -9.33 -2.09 -0.35
N LYS A 35 -10.40 -2.80 -0.72
CA LYS A 35 -11.14 -2.55 -1.96
C LYS A 35 -11.59 -1.09 -2.07
N ARG A 36 -12.23 -0.56 -1.02
CA ARG A 36 -12.67 0.85 -0.99
C ARG A 36 -11.50 1.83 -1.12
N ALA A 37 -10.37 1.55 -0.45
CA ALA A 37 -9.19 2.39 -0.55
C ALA A 37 -8.55 2.36 -1.95
N LEU A 38 -8.52 1.20 -2.60
CA LEU A 38 -8.04 1.04 -3.98
C LEU A 38 -8.97 1.74 -4.98
N GLU A 39 -10.29 1.66 -4.81
CA GLU A 39 -11.26 2.38 -5.63
C GLU A 39 -11.05 3.91 -5.55
N GLU A 40 -10.81 4.43 -4.34
CA GLU A 40 -10.50 5.86 -4.14
C GLU A 40 -9.13 6.22 -4.74
N LEU A 41 -8.13 5.35 -4.62
CA LEU A 41 -6.81 5.56 -5.22
C LEU A 41 -6.84 5.57 -6.75
N GLU A 42 -7.64 4.70 -7.38
CA GLU A 42 -7.87 4.73 -8.82
C GLU A 42 -8.51 6.04 -9.29
N PHE A 43 -9.37 6.65 -8.48
CA PHE A 43 -9.96 7.95 -8.80
C PHE A 43 -8.92 9.08 -8.81
N PHE A 44 -7.98 9.08 -7.86
CA PHE A 44 -6.97 10.14 -7.73
C PHE A 44 -5.70 9.90 -8.57
N SER A 45 -5.48 8.68 -9.05
CA SER A 45 -4.29 8.32 -9.81
C SER A 45 -4.61 8.14 -11.29
N ARG A 46 -3.68 8.56 -12.17
CA ARG A 46 -3.84 8.34 -13.61
C ARG A 46 -3.72 6.85 -13.98
N HIS A 47 -2.86 6.14 -13.27
CA HIS A 47 -2.58 4.72 -13.45
C HIS A 47 -2.29 4.08 -12.10
N MET A 48 -2.94 2.96 -11.82
CA MET A 48 -2.66 2.11 -10.67
C MET A 48 -2.43 0.69 -11.18
N ARG A 49 -1.46 -0.01 -10.59
CA ARG A 49 -1.17 -1.40 -10.92
C ARG A 49 -0.79 -2.16 -9.67
N ILE A 50 -1.52 -3.24 -9.39
CA ILE A 50 -1.14 -4.22 -8.37
C ILE A 50 -0.03 -5.09 -8.97
N LEU A 51 1.13 -5.12 -8.32
CA LEU A 51 2.28 -5.91 -8.76
C LEU A 51 2.22 -7.37 -8.28
N GLY A 52 1.59 -7.61 -7.13
CA GLY A 52 1.39 -8.93 -6.59
C GLY A 52 0.64 -8.88 -5.26
N VAL A 53 0.17 -10.05 -4.84
CA VAL A 53 -0.42 -10.31 -3.52
C VAL A 53 0.23 -11.57 -2.99
N TYR A 54 0.74 -11.52 -1.76
CA TYR A 54 1.54 -12.59 -1.19
C TYR A 54 1.32 -12.69 0.32
N PRO A 55 1.54 -13.88 0.93
CA PRO A 55 1.46 -14.04 2.38
C PRO A 55 2.45 -13.13 3.10
N ALA A 56 2.01 -12.49 4.18
CA ALA A 56 2.87 -11.74 5.05
C ALA A 56 3.86 -12.68 5.77
N HIS A 57 5.06 -12.16 6.07
CA HIS A 57 6.04 -12.89 6.89
C HIS A 57 5.62 -12.83 8.37
N GLU A 58 5.81 -13.91 9.14
CA GLU A 58 5.44 -14.02 10.57
C GLU A 58 5.96 -12.88 11.46
N PHE A 59 7.06 -12.23 11.05
CA PHE A 59 7.60 -11.03 11.71
C PHE A 59 6.53 -9.94 11.90
N ARG A 60 5.59 -9.78 10.96
CA ARG A 60 4.58 -8.74 11.02
C ARG A 60 3.50 -8.99 12.09
N GLU A 61 3.20 -10.25 12.40
CA GLU A 61 2.25 -10.60 13.47
C GLU A 61 2.83 -10.23 14.85
N LYS A 62 4.12 -10.55 15.07
CA LYS A 62 4.82 -10.20 16.31
C LYS A 62 4.88 -8.70 16.55
N LEU A 63 5.06 -7.92 15.48
CA LEU A 63 5.10 -6.46 15.57
C LEU A 63 3.74 -5.87 15.96
N SER A 64 2.62 -6.44 15.48
CA SER A 64 1.29 -5.99 15.90
C SER A 64 0.99 -6.32 17.35
N GLU A 65 1.43 -7.48 17.85
CA GLU A 65 1.26 -7.88 19.25
C GLU A 65 2.00 -6.93 20.21
N GLU A 66 3.25 -6.57 19.89
CA GLU A 66 4.04 -5.63 20.70
C GLU A 66 3.40 -4.22 20.78
N VAL A 67 2.74 -3.76 19.72
CA VAL A 67 2.11 -2.43 19.68
C VAL A 67 0.77 -2.40 20.46
N GLU A 68 0.09 -3.53 20.62
CA GLU A 68 -1.17 -3.62 21.38
C GLU A 68 -0.95 -3.73 22.90
N GLU A 69 0.26 -4.07 23.34
CA GLU A 69 0.62 -4.18 24.77
C GLU A 69 1.08 -2.85 25.42
N ASP A 70 1.34 -1.80 24.62
CA ASP A 70 1.74 -0.44 25.03
C ASP A 70 0.54 0.54 25.18
#